data_AF-A0A9W5V4T8-F1
#
_entry.id   AF-A0A9W5V4T8-F1
#
_cell.length_a   1.000
_cell.length_b   1.000
_cell.length_c   1.000
_cell.angle_alpha   90.00
_cell.angle_beta   90.00
_cell.angle_gamma   90.00
#
_symmetry.space_group_name_H-M   'P 1'
#
loop_
_entity.id
_entity.type
_entity.pdbx_description
1 polymer ?
#
loop_
_entity_poly.entity_id
_entity_poly.type
_entity_poly.pdbx_seq_one_letter_code
_entity_poly.pdbx_strand_id
1 'polypeptide(L)'
;MDTPRIFFPIRVLIYVKSSYKIKAMDGELVYGTFFEPFDRNDEPYIRISTGDYYDELEKRGKDDALGGYLFTIAHELTHYFQWINDIRLTRIGYERQATAYSGYIIDEYKETREHP
;
A
#
# COMPACT_ATOMS: atom_id res chain seq x y z
N MET A 1 -22.51 5.56 -13.37
CA MET A 1 -21.68 6.65 -12.80
C MET A 1 -20.30 6.48 -13.41
N ASP A 2 -19.70 7.54 -13.95
CA ASP A 2 -18.31 7.47 -14.39
C ASP A 2 -17.44 7.13 -13.19
N THR A 3 -16.66 6.05 -13.29
CA THR A 3 -15.69 5.69 -12.25
C THR A 3 -14.69 6.84 -12.15
N PRO A 4 -14.46 7.44 -10.96
CA PRO A 4 -13.50 8.53 -10.84
C PRO A 4 -12.13 8.06 -11.34
N ARG A 5 -11.60 8.78 -12.33
CA ARG A 5 -10.28 8.47 -12.89
C ARG A 5 -9.22 8.96 -11.91
N ILE A 6 -8.62 8.04 -11.18
CA ILE A 6 -7.45 8.33 -10.34
C ILE A 6 -6.26 8.67 -11.24
N PHE A 7 -5.64 9.83 -11.01
CA PHE A 7 -4.52 10.33 -11.80
C PHE A 7 -3.20 10.16 -11.07
N PHE A 8 -2.21 9.56 -11.75
CA PHE A 8 -0.85 9.36 -11.25
C PHE A 8 0.11 10.26 -12.06
N PRO A 9 0.46 11.46 -11.58
CA PRO A 9 1.38 12.36 -12.30
C PRO A 9 2.80 11.80 -12.41
N ILE A 10 3.21 10.96 -11.45
CA ILE A 10 4.48 10.23 -11.46
C ILE A 10 4.16 8.74 -11.37
N ARG A 11 4.82 7.91 -12.19
CA ARG A 11 4.66 6.46 -12.11
C ARG A 11 5.16 5.97 -10.75
N VAL A 12 4.39 5.11 -10.10
CA VAL A 12 4.81 4.38 -8.89
C VAL A 12 4.91 2.90 -9.21
N LEU A 13 6.10 2.32 -9.08
CA LEU A 13 6.34 0.90 -9.32
C LEU A 13 6.14 0.10 -8.02
N ILE A 14 5.43 -1.03 -8.09
CA ILE A 14 5.25 -1.93 -6.93
C ILE A 14 6.11 -3.17 -7.15
N TYR A 15 7.08 -3.39 -6.27
CA TYR A 15 7.88 -4.61 -6.23
C TYR A 15 7.27 -5.62 -5.26
N VAL A 16 6.83 -6.76 -5.79
CA VAL A 16 6.38 -7.89 -4.97
C VAL A 16 7.58 -8.77 -4.62
N LYS A 17 7.83 -9.00 -3.33
CA LYS A 17 8.99 -9.73 -2.82
C LYS A 17 8.56 -11.04 -2.15
N SER A 18 9.26 -12.12 -2.45
CA SER A 18 9.06 -13.43 -1.81
C SER A 18 9.62 -13.54 -0.39
N SER A 19 10.26 -12.48 0.13
CA SER A 19 10.73 -12.41 1.51
C SER A 19 9.56 -12.34 2.48
N TYR A 20 9.70 -12.92 3.68
CA TYR A 20 8.67 -12.88 4.73
C TYR A 20 8.40 -11.44 5.22
N LYS A 21 9.46 -10.63 5.36
CA LYS A 21 9.39 -9.19 5.64
C LYS A 21 10.50 -8.47 4.87
N ILE A 22 10.37 -7.15 4.71
CA ILE A 22 11.36 -6.28 4.07
C ILE A 22 11.99 -5.39 5.13
N LYS A 23 13.29 -5.11 4.98
CA LYS A 23 13.99 -4.12 5.80
C LYS A 23 13.71 -2.70 5.29
N ALA A 24 13.11 -1.88 6.13
CA ALA A 24 12.92 -0.45 5.91
C ALA A 24 14.25 0.32 6.07
N MET A 25 14.26 1.61 5.70
CA MET A 25 15.47 2.44 5.75
C MET A 25 15.98 2.66 7.18
N ASP A 26 15.09 2.69 8.17
CA ASP A 26 15.41 2.77 9.60
C ASP A 26 15.84 1.41 10.20
N GLY A 27 15.77 0.35 9.40
CA GLY A 27 16.14 -1.01 9.78
C GLY A 27 15.01 -1.87 10.32
N GLU A 28 13.78 -1.35 10.45
CA GLU A 28 12.62 -2.14 10.88
C GLU A 28 12.24 -3.21 9.85
N LEU A 29 11.75 -4.36 10.31
CA LEU A 29 11.19 -5.40 9.46
C LEU A 29 9.69 -5.21 9.31
N VAL A 30 9.27 -4.82 8.12
CA VAL A 30 7.90 -4.42 7.78
C VAL A 30 7.34 -5.21 6.59
N TYR A 31 6.03 -5.10 6.37
CA TYR A 31 5.35 -5.77 5.26
C TYR A 31 5.27 -4.94 3.97
N GLY A 32 5.31 -3.61 4.11
CA GLY A 32 5.26 -2.64 3.03
C GLY A 32 6.25 -1.51 3.27
N THR A 33 6.77 -0.91 2.20
CA THR A 33 7.47 0.38 2.26
C THR A 33 7.19 1.20 1.01
N PHE A 34 6.87 2.47 1.17
CA PHE A 34 6.96 3.49 0.14
C PHE A 34 8.32 4.22 0.20
N PHE A 35 9.00 4.35 -0.93
CA PHE A 35 10.16 5.22 -1.07
C PHE A 35 9.70 6.60 -1.56
N GLU A 36 9.91 7.59 -0.70
CA GLU A 36 9.59 8.99 -0.91
C GLU A 36 10.86 9.76 -1.35
N PRO A 37 11.07 10.03 -2.65
CA PRO A 37 12.24 10.78 -3.05
C PRO A 37 12.08 12.29 -2.75
N PHE A 38 13.21 12.91 -2.44
CA PHE A 38 13.28 14.36 -2.25
C PHE A 38 13.07 15.11 -3.58
N ASP A 39 13.75 14.67 -4.64
CA ASP A 39 13.58 15.20 -6.00
C ASP A 39 12.38 14.52 -6.68
N ARG A 40 11.50 15.30 -7.32
CA ARG A 40 10.36 14.78 -8.08
C ARG A 40 10.75 14.17 -9.44
N ASN A 41 12.00 14.29 -9.85
CA ASN A 41 12.55 13.60 -11.02
C ASN A 41 12.97 12.16 -10.73
N ASP A 42 13.18 11.82 -9.45
CA ASP A 42 13.47 10.45 -9.03
C ASP A 42 12.18 9.63 -8.97
N GLU A 43 12.25 8.38 -9.42
CA GLU A 43 11.07 7.52 -9.47
C GLU A 43 10.73 6.95 -8.09
N PRO A 44 9.52 7.22 -7.56
CA PRO A 44 9.05 6.62 -6.32
C PRO A 44 8.70 5.15 -6.56
N TYR A 45 8.81 4.33 -5.51
CA TYR A 45 8.42 2.93 -5.59
C TYR A 45 7.89 2.40 -4.27
N ILE A 46 7.09 1.34 -4.37
CA ILE A 46 6.57 0.57 -3.26
C ILE A 46 7.23 -0.80 -3.29
N ARG A 47 7.49 -1.37 -2.11
CA ARG A 47 7.88 -2.77 -1.97
C ARG A 47 6.91 -3.45 -1.00
N ILE A 48 6.44 -4.64 -1.34
CA ILE A 48 5.62 -5.47 -0.47
C ILE A 48 6.24 -6.86 -0.29
N SER A 49 6.18 -7.40 0.91
CA SER A 49 6.52 -8.81 1.18
C SER A 49 5.27 -9.66 1.13
N THR A 50 5.38 -10.80 0.43
CA THR A 50 4.32 -11.81 0.35
C THR A 50 4.85 -13.20 0.72
N GLY A 51 6.03 -13.27 1.35
CA GLY A 51 6.65 -14.53 1.74
C GLY A 51 5.92 -15.27 2.86
N ASP A 52 5.00 -14.60 3.54
CA ASP A 52 4.12 -15.14 4.57
C ASP A 52 2.77 -15.65 4.05
N TYR A 53 2.57 -15.71 2.71
CA TYR A 53 1.27 -16.02 2.12
C TYR A 53 0.69 -17.36 2.58
N TYR A 54 1.51 -18.40 2.66
CA TYR A 54 1.01 -19.72 3.09
C TYR A 54 0.59 -19.72 4.56
N ASP A 55 1.28 -18.95 5.41
CA ASP A 55 0.92 -18.80 6.82
C ASP A 55 -0.39 -18.01 6.97
N GLU A 56 -0.57 -16.94 6.19
CA GLU A 56 -1.80 -16.15 6.22
C GLU A 56 -2.98 -16.90 5.59
N LEU A 57 -2.74 -17.68 4.53
CA LEU A 57 -3.72 -18.57 3.91
C LEU A 57 -4.25 -19.60 4.92
N GLU A 58 -3.37 -20.22 5.71
CA GLU A 58 -3.76 -21.18 6.74
C GLU A 58 -4.57 -20.52 7.86
N LYS A 59 -4.14 -19.33 8.31
CA LYS A 59 -4.77 -18.64 9.45
C LYS A 59 -6.12 -17.99 9.13
N ARG A 60 -6.27 -17.46 7.91
CA ARG A 60 -7.38 -16.54 7.57
C ARG A 60 -8.13 -16.92 6.30
N GLY A 61 -7.63 -17.89 5.55
CA GLY A 61 -8.17 -18.23 4.23
C GLY A 61 -7.65 -17.30 3.14
N LYS A 62 -7.98 -17.64 1.89
CA LYS A 62 -7.40 -17.01 0.70
C LYS A 62 -7.77 -15.54 0.58
N ASP A 63 -9.03 -15.21 0.82
CA ASP A 63 -9.58 -13.88 0.59
C ASP A 63 -9.03 -12.86 1.57
N ASP A 64 -9.02 -13.20 2.85
CA ASP A 64 -8.46 -12.33 3.89
C ASP A 64 -6.93 -12.18 3.74
N ALA A 65 -6.23 -13.26 3.32
CA ALA A 65 -4.80 -13.19 3.05
C ALA A 65 -4.48 -12.24 1.89
N LEU A 66 -5.17 -12.37 0.75
CA LEU A 66 -5.00 -11.47 -0.39
C LEU A 66 -5.46 -10.05 -0.07
N GLY A 67 -6.56 -9.90 0.68
CA GLY A 67 -7.07 -8.63 1.17
C GLY A 67 -6.06 -7.89 2.04
N GLY A 68 -5.32 -8.59 2.90
CA GLY A 68 -4.24 -8.02 3.71
C GLY A 68 -3.10 -7.42 2.86
N TYR A 69 -2.71 -8.08 1.77
CA TYR A 69 -1.72 -7.52 0.84
C TYR A 69 -2.26 -6.33 0.06
N LEU A 70 -3.50 -6.39 -0.41
CA LEU A 70 -4.14 -5.26 -1.08
C LEU A 70 -4.26 -4.06 -0.15
N PHE A 71 -4.62 -4.27 1.12
CA PHE A 71 -4.68 -3.23 2.14
C PHE A 71 -3.30 -2.59 2.35
N THR A 72 -2.24 -3.40 2.40
CA THR A 72 -0.87 -2.90 2.51
C THR A 72 -0.49 -2.07 1.28
N ILE A 73 -0.82 -2.52 0.07
CA ILE A 73 -0.60 -1.74 -1.17
C ILE A 73 -1.35 -0.40 -1.10
N ALA A 74 -2.62 -0.40 -0.65
CA ALA A 74 -3.43 0.80 -0.53
C ALA A 74 -2.85 1.80 0.50
N HIS A 75 -2.25 1.29 1.59
CA HIS A 75 -1.57 2.09 2.61
C HIS A 75 -0.38 2.83 2.02
N GLU A 76 0.49 2.10 1.33
CA GLU A 76 1.67 2.68 0.68
C GLU A 76 1.30 3.60 -0.50
N LEU A 77 0.23 3.30 -1.24
CA LEU A 77 -0.32 4.21 -2.26
C LEU A 77 -0.87 5.50 -1.64
N THR A 78 -1.43 5.44 -0.44
CA THR A 78 -1.85 6.65 0.27
C THR A 78 -0.65 7.50 0.65
N HIS A 79 0.47 6.89 1.08
CA HIS A 79 1.72 7.62 1.28
C HIS A 79 2.22 8.29 -0.01
N TYR A 80 2.13 7.61 -1.16
CA TYR A 80 2.41 8.23 -2.46
C TYR A 80 1.53 9.47 -2.70
N PHE A 81 0.23 9.39 -2.45
CA PHE A 81 -0.67 10.54 -2.64
C PHE A 81 -0.43 11.66 -1.62
N GLN A 82 -0.02 11.34 -0.39
CA GLN A 82 0.39 12.34 0.58
C GLN A 82 1.63 13.10 0.12
N TRP A 83 2.62 12.36 -0.38
CA TRP A 83 3.87 12.91 -0.91
C TRP A 83 3.65 13.81 -2.13
N ILE A 84 2.94 13.31 -3.15
CA ILE A 84 2.76 14.04 -4.40
C ILE A 84 1.91 15.31 -4.25
N ASN A 85 1.04 15.35 -3.24
CA ASN A 85 0.20 16.51 -2.92
C ASN A 85 0.76 17.39 -1.79
N ASP A 86 2.00 17.15 -1.35
CA ASP A 86 2.65 17.91 -0.28
C ASP A 86 1.81 18.03 1.01
N ILE A 87 1.09 16.97 1.36
CA ILE A 87 0.27 16.93 2.58
C ILE A 87 1.18 17.18 3.80
N ARG A 88 0.78 18.06 4.72
CA ARG A 88 1.55 18.33 5.95
C ARG A 88 0.75 17.91 7.16
N LEU A 89 1.12 16.75 7.71
CA LEU A 89 0.57 16.18 8.95
C LEU A 89 1.70 15.81 9.91
N THR A 90 1.35 15.55 11.16
CA THR A 90 2.28 14.87 12.08
C THR A 90 2.53 13.45 11.60
N ARG A 91 3.63 12.81 12.03
CA ARG A 91 3.90 11.40 11.73
C ARG A 91 2.70 10.49 12.03
N ILE A 92 2.04 10.70 13.17
CA ILE A 92 0.85 9.94 13.57
C ILE A 92 -0.34 10.25 12.65
N GLY A 93 -0.50 11.51 12.22
CA GLY A 93 -1.54 11.90 11.28
C GLY A 93 -1.36 11.26 9.90
N TYR A 94 -0.11 11.19 9.43
CA TYR A 94 0.28 10.51 8.19
C TYR A 94 -0.19 9.04 8.18
N GLU A 95 0.19 8.27 9.20
CA GLU A 95 -0.18 6.86 9.34
C GLU A 95 -1.68 6.64 9.51
N ARG A 96 -2.35 7.49 10.30
CA ARG A 96 -3.81 7.41 10.52
C ARG A 96 -4.57 7.65 9.22
N GLN A 97 -4.15 8.63 8.43
CA GLN A 97 -4.78 8.90 7.15
C GLN A 97 -4.52 7.76 6.16
N ALA A 98 -3.29 7.22 6.09
CA ALA A 98 -2.97 6.07 5.24
C ALA A 98 -3.82 4.84 5.60
N THR A 99 -3.97 4.54 6.89
CA THR A 99 -4.83 3.44 7.37
C THR A 99 -6.30 3.66 6.99
N ALA A 100 -6.83 4.87 7.21
CA ALA A 100 -8.23 5.17 6.93
C ALA A 100 -8.57 5.06 5.44
N TYR A 101 -7.75 5.66 4.57
CA TYR A 101 -7.95 5.59 3.11
C TYR A 101 -7.74 4.19 2.56
N SER A 102 -6.85 3.39 3.16
CA SER A 102 -6.73 1.96 2.80
C SER A 102 -8.04 1.21 3.01
N GLY A 103 -8.74 1.47 4.13
CA GLY A 103 -10.07 0.93 4.37
C GLY A 103 -11.07 1.33 3.29
N TYR A 104 -11.15 2.63 2.98
CA TYR A 104 -12.06 3.11 1.93
C TYR A 104 -11.76 2.51 0.55
N ILE A 105 -10.48 2.45 0.15
CA ILE A 105 -10.08 1.88 -1.16
C ILE A 105 -10.43 0.40 -1.24
N ILE A 106 -10.20 -0.35 -0.16
CA ILE A 106 -10.52 -1.77 -0.11
C ILE A 106 -12.03 -2.00 -0.15
N ASP A 107 -12.81 -1.20 0.58
CA ASP A 107 -14.27 -1.30 0.56
C ASP A 107 -14.84 -0.95 -0.83
N GLU A 108 -14.31 0.07 -1.51
CA GLU A 108 -14.68 0.36 -2.91
C GLU A 108 -14.26 -0.78 -3.86
N TYR A 109 -13.05 -1.33 -3.70
CA TYR A 109 -12.59 -2.45 -4.52
C TYR A 109 -13.49 -3.68 -4.38
N LYS A 110 -13.98 -3.95 -3.16
CA LYS A 110 -14.91 -5.05 -2.89
C LYS A 110 -16.21 -4.96 -3.69
N GLU A 111 -16.68 -3.75 -3.96
CA GLU A 111 -17.89 -3.56 -4.78
C GLU A 111 -17.68 -3.86 -6.28
N THR A 112 -16.43 -4.02 -6.74
CA THR A 112 -16.11 -4.19 -8.17
C THR A 112 -15.86 -5.62 -8.62
N ARG A 113 -15.75 -6.58 -7.69
CA ARG A 113 -15.42 -7.99 -7.98
C ARG A 113 -16.21 -8.91 -7.06
N GLU A 114 -16.56 -10.10 -7.54
CA GLU A 114 -17.02 -11.16 -6.63
C GLU A 114 -15.83 -11.63 -5.78
N HIS A 115 -16.06 -11.72 -4.47
CA HIS A 115 -15.12 -12.28 -3.51
C HIS A 115 -15.19 -13.82 -3.55
N PRO A 116 -14.06 -14.52 -3.71
CA PRO A 116 -14.01 -15.99 -3.68
C PRO A 116 -14.59 -16.67 -2.42
#